data_AF-A0A846YW88-F1
#
_entry.id   AF-A0A846YW88-F1
#
_cell.length_a   1.000
_cell.length_b   1.000
_cell.length_c   1.000
_cell.angle_alpha   90.00
_cell.angle_beta   90.00
_cell.angle_gamma   90.00
#
_symmetry.space_group_name_H-M   'P 1'
#
loop_
_entity.id
_entity.type
_entity.pdbx_description
1 polymer ?
#
loop_
_entity_poly.entity_id
_entity_poly.type
_entity_poly.pdbx_seq_one_letter_code
_entity_poly.pdbx_strand_id
1 'polypeptide(L)'
;MRLGKGGDRKKLEGALEKCRQWLQAGGKMPDLKDPKVRDQYVEFAQCMREHGVDIPDPGPDGQIRLPAGDIDRSALEKAREACKGSLPGVGR
;
A
#
# COMPACT_ATOMS: atom_id res chain seq x y z
N MET A 1 -24.37 -1.16 19.53
CA MET A 1 -24.28 -1.54 18.10
C MET A 1 -24.91 -2.91 17.89
N ARG A 2 -25.84 -3.06 16.93
CA ARG A 2 -26.46 -4.35 16.56
C ARG A 2 -25.85 -4.84 15.25
N LEU A 3 -24.81 -5.66 15.32
CA LEU A 3 -24.27 -6.35 14.15
C LEU A 3 -25.16 -7.55 13.84
N GLY A 4 -25.84 -7.50 12.69
CA GLY A 4 -26.75 -8.53 12.21
C GLY A 4 -26.04 -9.87 11.91
N LYS A 5 -26.81 -10.95 12.04
CA LYS A 5 -26.58 -12.36 11.64
C LYS A 5 -25.13 -12.82 11.52
N GLY A 6 -24.75 -13.79 12.35
CA GLY A 6 -23.42 -14.40 12.49
C GLY A 6 -22.71 -15.01 11.26
N GLY A 7 -23.19 -14.77 10.03
CA GLY A 7 -22.45 -15.00 8.79
C GLY A 7 -21.41 -13.91 8.49
N ASP A 8 -21.68 -12.66 8.91
CA ASP A 8 -20.74 -11.55 8.70
C ASP A 8 -19.60 -11.55 9.71
N ARG A 9 -19.80 -12.13 10.90
CA ARG A 9 -18.76 -12.22 11.94
C ARG A 9 -17.60 -13.12 11.53
N LYS A 10 -17.87 -14.31 10.96
CA LYS A 10 -16.79 -15.19 10.48
C LYS A 10 -16.03 -14.59 9.29
N LYS A 11 -16.73 -13.87 8.40
CA LYS A 11 -16.09 -13.14 7.30
C LYS A 11 -15.27 -11.95 7.81
N LEU A 12 -15.79 -11.23 8.80
CA LEU A 12 -15.10 -10.12 9.46
C LEU A 12 -13.86 -10.62 10.21
N GLU A 13 -13.95 -11.70 10.99
CA GLU A 13 -12.79 -12.34 11.64
C GLU A 13 -11.73 -12.76 10.62
N GLY A 14 -12.12 -13.43 9.53
CA GLY A 14 -11.18 -13.82 8.48
C GLY A 14 -10.53 -12.64 7.75
N ALA A 15 -11.25 -11.52 7.60
CA ALA A 15 -10.68 -10.28 7.06
C ALA A 15 -9.74 -9.60 8.05
N LEU A 16 -10.12 -9.52 9.33
CA LEU A 16 -9.31 -8.93 10.41
C LEU A 16 -8.05 -9.75 10.69
N GLU A 17 -8.08 -11.08 10.53
CA GLU A 17 -6.91 -11.95 10.65
C GLU A 17 -5.88 -11.66 9.53
N LYS A 18 -6.34 -11.52 8.29
CA LYS A 18 -5.47 -11.16 7.15
C LYS A 18 -4.93 -9.73 7.26
N CYS A 19 -5.74 -8.82 7.80
CA CYS A 19 -5.35 -7.45 8.08
C CYS A 19 -4.66 -7.28 9.44
N ARG A 20 -4.39 -8.36 10.18
CA ARG A 20 -3.93 -8.28 11.58
C ARG A 20 -2.60 -7.54 11.72
N GLN A 21 -1.68 -7.71 10.76
CA GLN A 21 -0.43 -6.94 10.69
C GLN A 21 -0.68 -5.42 10.58
N TRP A 22 -1.65 -5.02 9.75
CA TRP A 22 -2.06 -3.62 9.58
C TRP A 22 -2.79 -3.07 10.82
N LEU A 23 -3.56 -3.92 11.49
CA LEU A 23 -4.26 -3.56 12.74
C LEU A 23 -3.28 -3.45 13.92
N GLN A 24 -2.26 -4.30 13.99
CA GLN A 24 -1.20 -4.25 15.00
C GLN A 24 -0.31 -3.01 14.84
N ALA A 25 -0.10 -2.55 13.60
CA ALA A 25 0.51 -1.25 13.30
C ALA A 25 -0.40 -0.05 13.66
N GLY A 26 -1.55 -0.29 14.29
CA GLY A 26 -2.48 0.74 14.74
C GLY A 26 -3.41 1.27 13.65
N GLY A 27 -3.51 0.60 12.49
CA GLY A 27 -4.37 1.03 11.39
C GLY A 27 -4.01 2.39 10.79
N LYS A 28 -2.85 2.95 11.15
CA LYS A 28 -2.37 4.22 10.60
C LYS A 28 -1.80 3.95 9.21
N MET A 29 -2.54 4.38 8.19
CA MET A 29 -1.97 4.49 6.86
C MET A 29 -0.78 5.45 6.90
N PRO A 30 0.26 5.21 6.08
CA PRO A 30 1.39 6.12 5.98
C PRO A 30 0.92 7.53 5.64
N ASP A 31 1.35 8.52 6.42
CA ASP A 31 1.02 9.92 6.16
C ASP A 31 1.97 10.46 5.07
N LEU A 32 1.52 10.43 3.83
CA LEU A 32 2.28 10.92 2.67
C LEU A 32 2.51 12.45 2.70
N LYS A 33 1.92 13.18 3.66
CA LYS A 33 2.24 14.59 3.91
C LYS A 33 3.48 14.75 4.78
N ASP A 34 3.86 13.71 5.54
CA ASP A 34 5.15 13.70 6.22
C ASP A 34 6.26 13.59 5.16
N PRO A 35 7.23 14.52 5.15
CA PRO A 35 8.26 14.55 4.11
C PRO A 35 9.13 13.28 4.09
N LYS A 36 9.40 12.65 5.25
CA LYS A 36 10.21 11.42 5.30
C LYS A 36 9.46 10.25 4.69
N VAL A 37 8.16 10.15 4.98
CA VAL A 37 7.30 9.12 4.39
C VAL A 37 7.15 9.37 2.89
N ARG A 38 6.94 10.63 2.47
CA ARG A 38 6.84 10.99 1.06
C ARG A 38 8.10 10.59 0.28
N ASP A 39 9.28 10.89 0.81
CA ASP A 39 10.54 10.59 0.14
C ASP A 39 10.77 9.07 -0.02
N GLN A 40 10.36 8.26 0.96
CA GLN A 40 10.40 6.79 0.85
C GLN A 40 9.47 6.26 -0.25
N TYR A 41 8.29 6.87 -0.39
CA TYR A 41 7.37 6.52 -1.48
C TYR A 41 7.89 6.98 -2.85
N VAL A 42 8.64 8.08 -2.90
CA VAL A 42 9.35 8.51 -4.12
C VAL A 42 10.44 7.50 -4.49
N GLU A 43 11.25 7.04 -3.54
CA GLU A 43 12.26 5.98 -3.77
C GLU A 43 11.61 4.69 -4.27
N PHE A 44 10.48 4.29 -3.67
CA PHE A 44 9.70 3.15 -4.15
C PHE A 44 9.20 3.37 -5.58
N ALA A 45 8.59 4.53 -5.88
CA ALA A 45 8.10 4.84 -7.22
C ALA A 45 9.22 4.84 -8.27
N GLN A 46 10.42 5.34 -7.91
CA GLN A 46 11.61 5.28 -8.76
C GLN A 46 12.04 3.84 -9.04
N CYS A 47 12.14 3.00 -8.01
CA CYS A 47 12.46 1.58 -8.17
C CYS A 47 11.43 0.88 -9.08
N MET A 48 10.14 1.14 -8.89
CA MET A 48 9.08 0.57 -9.72
C MET A 48 9.22 0.98 -11.20
N ARG A 49 9.60 2.24 -11.46
CA ARG A 49 9.87 2.75 -12.81
C ARG A 49 11.06 2.03 -13.47
N GLU A 50 12.12 1.76 -12.72
CA GLU A 50 13.28 0.98 -13.22
C GLU A 50 12.89 -0.45 -13.58
N HIS A 51 11.91 -1.02 -12.87
CA HIS A 51 11.34 -2.34 -13.16
C HIS A 51 10.21 -2.33 -14.20
N GLY A 52 10.02 -1.23 -14.92
CA GLY A 52 9.07 -1.11 -16.04
C GLY A 52 7.64 -0.79 -15.63
N VAL A 53 7.41 -0.35 -14.39
CA VAL A 53 6.10 0.06 -13.89
C VAL A 53 6.10 1.55 -13.62
N ASP A 54 5.46 2.31 -14.50
CA ASP A 54 5.40 3.76 -14.37
C ASP A 54 4.35 4.19 -13.34
N ILE A 55 4.81 4.45 -12.11
CA ILE A 55 3.99 4.94 -11.01
C ILE A 55 4.38 6.40 -10.73
N PRO A 56 3.40 7.32 -10.67
CA PRO A 56 3.65 8.72 -10.37
C PRO A 56 4.03 8.91 -8.89
N ASP A 57 4.89 9.90 -8.65
CA ASP A 57 5.30 10.30 -7.31
C ASP A 57 4.11 10.91 -6.51
N PRO A 58 4.12 10.84 -5.16
CA PRO A 58 3.10 11.50 -4.34
C PRO A 58 3.12 13.02 -4.52
N GLY A 59 1.95 13.63 -4.73
CA GLY A 59 1.81 15.08 -4.79
C GLY A 59 2.13 15.78 -3.46
N PRO A 60 2.26 17.12 -3.46
CA PRO A 60 2.51 17.90 -2.24
C PRO A 60 1.37 17.79 -1.22
N ASP A 61 0.18 17.39 -1.67
CA ASP A 61 -0.98 17.10 -0.84
C ASP A 61 -1.00 15.67 -0.25
N GLY A 62 0.04 14.87 -0.53
CA GLY A 62 0.17 13.48 -0.10
C GLY A 62 -0.68 12.50 -0.92
N GLN A 63 -1.15 12.89 -2.10
CA GLN A 63 -2.00 12.03 -2.94
C GLN A 63 -1.23 11.50 -4.14
N ILE A 64 -1.34 10.19 -4.40
CA ILE A 64 -0.84 9.54 -5.61
C ILE A 64 -1.98 9.52 -6.63
N ARG A 65 -1.76 10.16 -7.78
CA ARG A 65 -2.77 10.24 -8.86
C ARG A 65 -2.39 9.24 -9.95
N LEU A 66 -2.85 8.00 -9.81
CA LEU A 66 -2.61 6.97 -10.81
C LEU A 66 -3.29 7.36 -12.15
N PRO A 67 -2.57 7.28 -13.28
CA PRO A 67 -3.21 7.44 -14.59
C PRO A 67 -4.24 6.34 -14.79
N ALA A 68 -5.33 6.63 -15.52
CA ALA A 68 -6.39 5.67 -15.84
C ALA A 68 -5.97 4.57 -16.85
N GLY A 69 -4.67 4.35 -17.00
CA GLY A 69 -4.10 3.34 -17.89
C GLY A 69 -4.05 1.97 -17.22
N ASP A 70 -4.01 0.92 -18.06
CA ASP A 70 -3.81 -0.44 -17.61
C ASP A 70 -2.37 -0.62 -17.11
N ILE A 71 -2.17 -0.61 -15.79
CA ILE A 71 -0.91 -1.05 -15.19
C ILE A 71 -0.88 -2.58 -15.26
N ASP A 72 0.15 -3.14 -15.90
CA ASP A 72 0.34 -4.58 -15.94
C ASP A 72 0.53 -5.14 -14.52
N ARG A 73 -0.45 -5.94 -14.07
CA ARG A 73 -0.46 -6.47 -12.70
C ARG A 73 0.69 -7.44 -12.45
N SER A 74 1.18 -8.13 -13.48
CA SER A 74 2.32 -9.06 -13.32
C SER A 74 3.63 -8.30 -13.16
N ALA A 75 3.85 -7.25 -13.94
CA ALA A 75 4.96 -6.33 -13.81
C ALA A 75 4.91 -5.61 -12.47
N LEU A 76 3.74 -5.14 -12.06
CA LEU A 76 3.52 -4.50 -10.75
C LEU A 76 3.92 -5.42 -9.59
N GLU A 77 3.47 -6.68 -9.59
CA GLU A 77 3.84 -7.63 -8.54
C GLU A 77 5.34 -7.92 -8.51
N LYS A 78 5.97 -8.14 -9.67
CA LYS A 78 7.42 -8.38 -9.76
C LYS A 78 8.24 -7.18 -9.31
N ALA A 79 7.88 -5.99 -9.77
CA ALA A 79 8.51 -4.75 -9.37
C ALA A 79 8.33 -4.51 -7.87
N ARG A 80 7.14 -4.76 -7.33
CA ARG A 80 6.87 -4.65 -5.89
C ARG A 80 7.78 -5.58 -5.10
N GLU A 81 7.92 -6.85 -5.51
CA GLU A 81 8.81 -7.82 -4.86
C GLU A 81 10.26 -7.35 -4.87
N ALA A 82 10.77 -6.83 -5.99
CA ALA A 82 12.11 -6.28 -6.10
C ALA A 82 12.30 -5.02 -5.23
N CYS A 83 11.27 -4.18 -5.13
CA CYS A 83 11.28 -2.89 -4.44
C CYS A 83 10.77 -2.94 -2.99
N LYS A 84 10.53 -4.12 -2.41
CA LYS A 84 10.03 -4.27 -1.03
C LYS A 84 10.91 -3.55 0.00
N GLY A 85 12.21 -3.45 -0.25
CA GLY A 85 13.16 -2.78 0.63
C GLY A 85 13.04 -1.25 0.67
N SER A 86 12.36 -0.64 -0.30
CA SER A 86 12.25 0.82 -0.42
C SER A 86 11.15 1.43 0.47
N LEU A 87 10.24 0.63 1.03
CA LEU A 87 9.17 1.11 1.91
C LEU A 87 9.39 0.67 3.36
N PRO A 88 9.63 1.59 4.31
CA PRO A 88 9.65 1.24 5.72
C PRO A 88 8.22 1.06 6.24
N GLY A 89 7.96 -0.14 6.78
CA GLY A 89 6.64 -0.54 7.30
C GLY A 89 5.93 -1.59 6.45
N VAL A 90 6.40 -1.88 5.23
CA VAL A 90 5.97 -3.05 4.44
C VAL A 90 7.03 -4.15 4.62
N GLY A 91 7.08 -4.72 5.82
CA GLY A 91 8.02 -5.82 6.09
C GLY A 91 8.52 -5.90 7.53
N ARG A 92 7.65 -6.31 8.44
CA ARG A 92 7.99 -7.30 9.46
C ARG A 92 6.73 -8.05 9.89
#